data_AF-A0A812RG52-F1
#
_entry.id   AF-A0A812RG52-F1
#
_cell.length_a   1.000
_cell.length_b   1.000
_cell.length_c   1.000
_cell.angle_alpha   90.00
_cell.angle_beta   90.00
_cell.angle_gamma   90.00
#
_symmetry.space_group_name_H-M   'P 1'
#
loop_
_entity.id
_entity.type
_entity.pdbx_description
1 polymer ?
#
loop_
_entity_poly.entity_id
_entity_poly.type
_entity_poly.pdbx_seq_one_letter_code
_entity_poly.pdbx_strand_id
1 'polypeptide(L)'
;MKKLVRESVTGPLPAFVDQRSEKSPGTGACTQELYGFSNINTGEWTDGLVALLVREAVSDTSDSKKWVVFDGPVDAIWIENMNTVLDDNKMLCLANGERIKPGTRKRRCAAKKEEPGLPPTMTMLFEVADLKVASPATVSRCGMVYLEPVHLGWKPLVQSWAENFKKKYPSHSDTLKKWVIDLCDKALPFLREECKEAPGIPSVDTNLVASFLKMLTTFISPQHGFKLEEGREGKATQAENKHEKVLARIYCAFSAVWSLGANLHEASRKKFQDFLRAPLQMFCPEVGDEDRKQASAGY
;
A
#
# COMPACT_ATOMS: atom_id res chain seq x y z
N MET A 1 -3.16 2.48 -1.49
CA MET A 1 -3.35 3.66 -2.37
C MET A 1 -3.15 3.36 -3.85
N LYS A 2 -2.03 2.75 -4.31
CA LYS A 2 -1.77 2.46 -5.74
C LYS A 2 -2.91 1.80 -6.52
N LYS A 3 -3.65 0.85 -5.91
CA LYS A 3 -4.78 0.17 -6.54
C LYS A 3 -6.07 1.03 -6.59
N LEU A 4 -6.28 1.87 -5.57
CA LEU A 4 -7.43 2.76 -5.44
C LEU A 4 -7.38 3.95 -6.42
N VAL A 5 -6.17 4.43 -6.77
CA VAL A 5 -5.99 5.50 -7.77
C VAL A 5 -6.19 4.97 -9.20
N ARG A 6 -5.83 3.71 -9.47
CA ARG A 6 -6.03 3.09 -10.80
C ARG A 6 -7.49 2.87 -11.16
N GLU A 7 -8.37 2.70 -10.17
CA GLU A 7 -9.79 2.35 -10.40
C GLU A 7 -10.72 3.59 -10.42
N SER A 8 -10.24 4.78 -10.04
CA SER A 8 -11.09 5.98 -9.84
C SER A 8 -10.77 7.17 -10.74
N VAL A 9 -9.71 7.13 -11.56
CA VAL A 9 -9.29 8.25 -12.41
C VAL A 9 -9.71 8.02 -13.87
N THR A 10 -10.71 8.76 -14.35
CA THR A 10 -11.02 8.89 -15.77
C THR A 10 -10.07 9.91 -16.40
N GLY A 11 -8.88 9.48 -16.80
CA GLY A 11 -7.84 10.30 -17.43
C GLY A 11 -6.57 9.48 -17.73
N PRO A 12 -5.58 10.04 -18.44
CA PRO A 12 -4.30 9.36 -18.64
C PRO A 12 -3.67 9.04 -17.27
N LEU A 13 -3.28 7.77 -17.09
CA LEU A 13 -2.71 7.30 -15.84
C LEU A 13 -1.37 7.99 -15.56
N PRO A 14 -1.04 8.26 -14.30
CA PRO A 14 0.30 8.72 -13.92
C PRO A 14 1.37 7.73 -14.42
N ALA A 15 2.50 8.27 -14.88
CA ALA A 15 3.70 7.47 -15.06
C ALA A 15 4.30 7.19 -13.68
N PHE A 16 4.44 5.91 -13.32
CA PHE A 16 4.97 5.49 -12.03
C PHE A 16 6.39 4.96 -12.18
N VAL A 17 7.31 5.52 -11.39
CA VAL A 17 8.61 4.93 -11.08
C VAL A 17 8.47 4.21 -9.75
N ASP A 18 8.35 2.89 -9.81
CA ASP A 18 8.45 2.06 -8.61
C ASP A 18 9.90 1.65 -8.41
N GLN A 19 10.58 2.25 -7.42
CA GLN A 19 11.96 1.89 -7.10
C GLN A 19 12.06 0.51 -6.42
N ARG A 20 10.92 -0.16 -6.16
CA ARG A 20 10.86 -1.46 -5.46
C ARG A 20 10.76 -2.66 -6.40
N SER A 21 10.45 -2.49 -7.69
CA SER A 21 10.07 -3.61 -8.56
C SER A 21 11.22 -4.34 -9.26
N GLU A 22 12.47 -3.94 -9.09
CA GLU A 22 13.63 -4.73 -9.53
C GLU A 22 14.60 -4.84 -8.36
N LYS A 23 14.54 -5.98 -7.65
CA LYS A 23 15.51 -6.30 -6.60
C LYS A 23 16.12 -7.67 -6.85
N SER A 24 17.32 -7.65 -7.41
CA SER A 24 18.41 -8.45 -6.85
C SER A 24 18.77 -7.87 -5.46
N PRO A 25 19.17 -8.70 -4.48
CA PRO A 25 19.37 -8.25 -3.12
C PRO A 25 20.67 -7.45 -3.03
N GLY A 26 20.60 -6.12 -2.86
CA GLY A 26 21.80 -5.33 -2.56
C GLY A 26 21.66 -3.81 -2.65
N THR A 27 20.88 -3.27 -3.57
CA THR A 27 20.86 -1.82 -3.81
C THR A 27 19.48 -1.43 -4.34
N GLY A 28 18.90 -0.30 -3.92
CA GLY A 28 17.85 0.32 -4.75
C GLY A 28 18.40 0.57 -6.15
N ALA A 29 17.55 0.70 -7.17
CA ALA A 29 17.98 0.96 -8.56
C ALA A 29 19.22 1.86 -8.55
N CYS A 30 20.35 1.33 -9.05
CA CYS A 30 21.63 2.03 -8.92
C CYS A 30 21.44 3.41 -9.57
N THR A 31 21.97 4.49 -8.99
CA THR A 31 21.74 5.86 -9.49
C THR A 31 21.98 5.98 -11.01
N GLN A 32 22.87 5.14 -11.55
CA GLN A 32 23.13 4.97 -12.98
C GLN A 32 21.93 4.45 -13.80
N GLU A 33 21.14 3.50 -13.30
CA GLU A 33 19.92 3.02 -13.97
C GLU A 33 18.81 4.08 -13.94
N LEU A 34 18.81 4.94 -12.91
CA LEU A 34 17.81 5.99 -12.75
C LEU A 34 18.08 7.21 -13.65
N TYR A 35 19.34 7.65 -13.79
CA TYR A 35 19.73 8.84 -14.57
C TYR A 35 20.41 8.55 -15.90
N GLY A 36 20.89 7.33 -16.09
CA GLY A 36 21.74 6.95 -17.21
C GLY A 36 23.21 7.00 -16.84
N PHE A 37 24.01 6.32 -17.65
CA PHE A 37 25.46 6.29 -17.52
C PHE A 37 26.11 6.20 -18.90
N SER A 38 27.35 6.67 -18.99
CA SER A 38 28.19 6.44 -20.15
C SER A 38 29.03 5.19 -19.91
N ASN A 39 29.00 4.25 -20.85
CA ASN A 39 29.86 3.08 -20.80
C ASN A 39 31.30 3.51 -21.04
N ILE A 40 32.17 3.30 -20.04
CA ILE A 40 33.58 3.73 -20.07
C ILE A 40 34.36 3.07 -21.21
N ASN A 41 33.96 1.87 -21.64
CA ASN A 41 34.65 1.11 -22.67
C ASN A 41 34.20 1.48 -24.09
N THR A 42 32.91 1.77 -24.30
CA THR A 42 32.36 2.09 -25.63
C THR A 42 32.13 3.59 -25.86
N GLY A 43 32.13 4.39 -24.79
CA GLY A 43 31.72 5.80 -24.82
C GLY A 43 30.22 6.00 -25.05
N GLU A 44 29.44 4.92 -25.22
CA GLU A 44 28.02 5.01 -25.52
C GLU A 44 27.23 5.41 -24.28
N TRP A 45 26.29 6.32 -24.49
CA TRP A 45 25.37 6.78 -23.46
C TRP A 45 24.16 5.86 -23.39
N THR A 46 23.85 5.38 -22.18
CA THR A 46 22.61 4.65 -21.90
C THR A 46 21.71 5.55 -21.06
N ASP A 47 20.49 5.80 -21.55
CA ASP A 47 19.50 6.60 -20.83
C ASP A 47 18.95 5.87 -19.60
N GLY A 48 18.78 6.60 -18.50
CA GLY A 48 18.12 6.10 -17.30
C GLY A 48 16.61 6.28 -17.34
N LEU A 49 15.93 5.61 -16.40
CA LEU A 49 14.47 5.58 -16.30
C LEU A 49 13.85 6.98 -16.15
N VAL A 50 14.47 7.89 -15.39
CA VAL A 50 13.98 9.28 -15.21
C VAL A 50 13.97 10.01 -16.55
N ALA A 51 15.05 9.90 -17.32
CA ALA A 51 15.18 10.57 -18.61
C ALA A 51 14.08 10.11 -19.57
N LEU A 52 13.87 8.79 -19.65
CA LEU A 52 12.85 8.19 -20.51
C LEU A 52 11.43 8.68 -20.15
N LEU A 53 11.05 8.64 -18.87
CA LEU A 53 9.71 9.04 -18.44
C LEU A 53 9.46 10.54 -18.56
N VAL A 54 10.47 11.36 -18.27
CA VAL A 54 10.35 12.81 -18.45
C VAL A 54 10.25 13.14 -19.94
N ARG A 55 11.01 12.47 -20.82
CA ARG A 55 10.88 12.67 -22.27
C ARG A 55 9.50 12.22 -22.77
N GLU A 56 8.99 11.09 -22.31
CA GLU A 56 7.64 10.63 -22.65
C GLU A 56 6.58 11.67 -22.24
N ALA A 57 6.64 12.14 -20.99
CA ALA A 57 5.73 13.16 -20.48
C ALA A 57 5.84 14.50 -21.23
N VAL A 58 7.05 14.89 -21.66
CA VAL A 58 7.26 16.12 -22.46
C VAL A 58 6.82 15.95 -23.91
N SER A 59 6.93 14.73 -24.47
CA SER A 59 6.56 14.44 -25.85
C SER A 59 5.06 14.49 -26.10
N ASP A 60 4.26 14.14 -25.10
CA ASP A 60 2.81 14.26 -25.18
C ASP A 60 2.42 15.76 -25.29
N THR A 61 1.60 16.12 -26.27
CA THR A 61 1.12 17.50 -26.46
C THR A 61 -0.31 17.70 -25.95
N SER A 62 -0.89 16.73 -25.28
CA SER A 62 -2.21 16.83 -24.67
C SER A 62 -2.25 17.92 -23.58
N ASP A 63 -3.41 18.57 -23.45
CA ASP A 63 -3.68 19.55 -22.37
C ASP A 63 -3.95 18.88 -21.01
N SER A 64 -3.82 17.55 -20.93
CA SER A 64 -4.03 16.80 -19.70
C SER A 64 -2.88 17.02 -18.70
N LYS A 65 -3.19 16.95 -17.41
CA LYS A 65 -2.18 17.01 -16.34
C LYS A 65 -1.44 15.68 -16.24
N LYS A 66 -0.13 15.73 -16.37
CA LYS A 66 0.80 14.61 -16.38
C LYS A 66 1.52 14.53 -15.04
N TRP A 67 1.53 13.33 -14.48
CA TRP A 67 2.13 13.06 -13.19
C TRP A 67 3.27 12.06 -13.38
N VAL A 68 4.46 12.43 -12.91
CA VAL A 68 5.58 11.51 -12.76
C VAL A 68 5.76 11.26 -11.28
N VAL A 69 5.45 10.05 -10.84
CA VAL A 69 5.42 9.67 -9.43
C VAL A 69 6.60 8.77 -9.12
N PHE A 70 7.43 9.17 -8.16
CA PHE A 70 8.54 8.39 -7.62
C PHE A 70 8.11 7.79 -6.28
N ASP A 71 7.90 6.48 -6.21
CA ASP A 71 7.67 5.76 -4.95
C ASP A 71 8.92 4.98 -4.54
N GLY A 72 9.52 5.40 -3.43
CA GLY A 72 10.73 4.80 -2.88
C GLY A 72 11.42 5.66 -1.85
N PRO A 73 12.40 5.12 -1.13
CA PRO A 73 13.24 5.91 -0.24
C PRO A 73 14.06 6.93 -1.03
N VAL A 74 14.25 8.13 -0.46
CA VAL A 74 15.19 9.11 -1.01
C VAL A 74 16.60 8.75 -0.58
N ASP A 75 17.56 8.89 -1.49
CA ASP A 75 18.99 8.82 -1.23
C ASP A 75 19.62 10.17 -1.55
N ALA A 76 20.66 10.55 -0.81
CA ALA A 76 21.36 11.82 -0.97
C ALA A 76 21.96 11.98 -2.38
N ILE A 77 22.45 10.90 -2.99
CA ILE A 77 23.18 10.95 -4.26
C ILE A 77 22.22 11.30 -5.42
N TRP A 78 21.05 10.67 -5.47
CA TRP A 78 20.17 10.86 -6.61
C TRP A 78 19.32 12.13 -6.50
N ILE A 79 18.96 12.54 -5.28
CA ILE A 79 18.18 13.77 -5.11
C ILE A 79 19.00 15.03 -5.43
N GLU A 80 20.32 14.98 -5.23
CA GLU A 80 21.21 16.08 -5.62
C GLU A 80 21.21 16.32 -7.14
N ASN A 81 21.19 15.24 -7.93
CA ASN A 81 21.08 15.31 -9.39
C ASN A 81 19.71 15.84 -9.87
N MET A 82 18.70 15.88 -9.00
CA MET A 82 17.37 16.47 -9.29
C MET A 82 17.26 17.95 -8.95
N ASN A 83 18.25 18.53 -8.28
CA ASN A 83 18.16 19.90 -7.78
C ASN A 83 17.77 20.92 -8.86
N THR A 84 18.28 20.77 -10.09
CA THR A 84 18.00 21.72 -11.19
C THR A 84 16.58 21.58 -11.76
N VAL A 85 15.96 20.40 -11.65
CA VAL A 85 14.57 20.18 -12.10
C VAL A 85 13.56 20.54 -11.02
N LEU A 86 13.95 20.43 -9.75
CA LEU A 86 13.12 20.80 -8.61
C LEU A 86 13.11 22.32 -8.35
N ASP A 87 14.18 23.02 -8.71
CA ASP A 87 14.29 24.48 -8.59
C ASP A 87 13.42 25.24 -9.62
N ASP A 88 13.43 26.58 -9.58
CA ASP A 88 12.67 27.45 -10.50
C ASP A 88 13.08 27.30 -11.96
N ASN A 89 14.28 26.78 -12.19
CA ASN A 89 14.78 26.47 -13.53
C ASN A 89 13.91 25.42 -14.24
N LYS A 90 13.33 24.46 -13.51
CA LYS A 90 12.55 23.32 -14.05
C LYS A 90 13.25 22.64 -15.23
N MET A 91 14.55 22.35 -15.09
CA MET A 91 15.36 21.68 -16.12
C MET A 91 16.03 20.42 -15.57
N LEU A 92 15.77 19.28 -16.21
CA LEU A 92 16.50 18.05 -15.97
C LEU A 92 17.80 18.09 -16.77
N CYS A 93 18.92 18.06 -16.07
CA CYS A 93 20.25 18.02 -16.65
C CYS A 93 20.80 16.59 -16.50
N LEU A 94 21.09 15.93 -17.62
CA LEU A 94 21.70 14.60 -17.64
C LEU A 94 23.22 14.72 -17.69
N ALA A 95 23.93 13.68 -17.25
CA ALA A 95 25.39 13.68 -17.20
C ALA A 95 26.06 13.74 -18.60
N ASN A 96 25.34 13.36 -19.66
CA ASN A 96 25.77 13.55 -21.05
C ASN A 96 25.67 15.02 -21.53
N GLY A 97 25.24 15.94 -20.67
CA GLY A 97 25.05 17.36 -21.00
C GLY A 97 23.69 17.69 -21.63
N GLU A 98 22.81 16.71 -21.85
CA GLU A 98 21.46 16.94 -22.34
C GLU A 98 20.63 17.70 -21.29
N ARG A 99 19.89 18.69 -21.78
CA ARG A 99 19.00 19.52 -20.98
C ARG A 99 17.57 19.30 -21.44
N ILE A 100 16.82 18.53 -20.66
CA ILE A 100 15.39 18.30 -20.89
C ILE A 100 14.65 19.29 -20.00
N LYS A 101 13.99 20.27 -20.59
CA LYS A 101 13.18 21.21 -19.83
C LYS A 101 11.71 20.72 -19.80
N PRO A 102 11.26 20.07 -18.71
CA PRO A 102 9.86 19.71 -18.52
C PRO A 102 8.99 20.95 -18.65
N GLY A 103 8.15 20.98 -19.68
CA GLY A 103 7.30 22.13 -20.01
C GLY A 103 7.72 22.94 -21.25
N THR A 104 8.74 22.56 -22.02
CA THR A 104 9.03 23.31 -23.26
C THR A 104 8.19 22.78 -24.42
N ARG A 105 7.17 23.55 -24.82
CA ARG A 105 6.49 23.34 -26.11
C ARG A 105 7.53 23.38 -27.23
N LYS A 106 7.89 22.24 -27.83
CA LYS A 106 8.43 22.21 -29.19
C LYS A 106 7.27 22.48 -30.16
N ARG A 107 6.85 23.74 -30.29
CA ARG A 107 6.09 24.15 -31.47
C ARG A 107 7.07 24.06 -32.65
N ARG A 108 6.93 23.03 -33.49
CA ARG A 108 7.45 23.12 -34.87
C ARG A 108 6.67 24.25 -35.54
N CYS A 109 7.21 25.46 -35.53
CA CYS A 109 6.95 26.52 -36.50
C CYS A 109 7.88 27.69 -36.19
N ALA A 110 8.65 28.09 -37.20
CA ALA A 110 9.56 29.22 -37.16
C ALA A 110 8.86 30.53 -36.76
N ALA A 111 9.64 31.42 -36.15
CA ALA A 111 9.38 32.85 -35.97
C ALA A 111 8.19 33.24 -35.07
N LYS A 112 8.40 33.25 -33.74
CA LYS A 112 7.91 34.35 -32.91
C LYS A 112 8.68 34.48 -31.58
N LYS A 113 9.01 35.74 -31.32
CA LYS A 113 9.80 36.31 -30.21
C LYS A 113 9.15 36.01 -28.84
N GLU A 114 10.01 35.88 -27.85
CA GLU A 114 9.80 35.35 -26.49
C GLU A 114 8.70 36.03 -25.67
N GLU A 115 7.89 35.22 -24.97
CA GLU A 115 7.66 35.36 -23.52
C GLU A 115 7.79 33.95 -22.89
N PRO A 116 8.65 33.75 -21.86
CA PRO A 116 8.97 32.42 -21.33
C PRO A 116 7.99 32.05 -20.21
N GLY A 117 6.85 31.46 -20.56
CA GLY A 117 5.85 30.96 -19.60
C GLY A 117 5.52 29.47 -19.82
N LEU A 118 5.52 28.71 -18.73
CA LEU A 118 5.27 27.26 -18.60
C LEU A 118 3.89 26.82 -19.15
N PRO A 119 3.73 25.66 -19.83
CA PRO A 119 2.49 24.89 -19.76
C PRO A 119 2.48 24.17 -18.39
N PRO A 120 1.56 24.50 -17.49
CA PRO A 120 1.51 24.02 -16.09
C PRO A 120 1.10 22.55 -15.95
N THR A 121 1.31 21.73 -16.98
CA THR A 121 0.67 20.43 -17.13
C THR A 121 1.48 19.29 -16.53
N MET A 122 2.77 19.44 -16.22
CA MET A 122 3.57 18.36 -15.62
C MET A 122 3.79 18.58 -14.12
N THR A 123 3.59 17.53 -13.32
CA THR A 123 3.86 17.54 -11.87
C THR A 123 4.69 16.31 -11.50
N MET A 124 5.77 16.54 -10.75
CA MET A 124 6.57 15.47 -10.14
C MET A 124 6.13 15.28 -8.70
N LEU A 125 5.87 14.04 -8.29
CA LEU A 125 5.47 13.67 -6.94
C LEU A 125 6.45 12.65 -6.40
N PHE A 126 6.83 12.80 -5.13
CA PHE A 126 7.71 11.87 -4.43
C PHE A 126 6.93 11.27 -3.25
N GLU A 127 6.67 9.96 -3.29
CA GLU A 127 6.10 9.19 -2.18
C GLU A 127 7.24 8.55 -1.40
N VAL A 128 7.58 9.14 -0.24
CA VAL A 128 8.78 8.81 0.53
C VAL A 128 8.38 8.55 1.99
N ALA A 129 9.05 7.59 2.65
CA ALA A 129 8.75 7.27 4.04
C ALA A 129 9.36 8.29 5.01
N ASP A 130 10.61 8.70 4.75
CA ASP A 130 11.32 9.73 5.49
C ASP A 130 12.33 10.46 4.59
N LEU A 131 12.77 11.63 5.03
CA LEU A 131 13.72 12.51 4.34
C LEU A 131 15.01 12.67 5.15
N LYS A 132 15.36 11.71 6.01
CA LYS A 132 16.49 11.85 6.96
C LYS A 132 17.84 12.09 6.28
N VAL A 133 17.99 11.61 5.05
CA VAL A 133 19.23 11.71 4.26
C VAL A 133 19.22 12.88 3.26
N ALA A 134 18.15 13.67 3.22
CA ALA A 134 18.04 14.82 2.34
C ALA A 134 18.47 16.11 3.06
N SER A 135 19.21 16.98 2.36
CA SER A 135 19.58 18.28 2.92
C SER A 135 18.36 19.22 3.01
N PRO A 136 18.24 20.06 4.06
CA PRO A 136 17.16 21.06 4.16
C PRO A 136 17.05 21.99 2.93
N ALA A 137 18.18 22.31 2.30
CA ALA A 137 18.24 23.15 1.10
C ALA A 137 17.64 22.47 -0.14
N THR A 138 17.70 21.14 -0.22
CA THR A 138 17.10 20.37 -1.32
C THR A 138 15.58 20.31 -1.16
N VAL A 139 15.10 20.03 0.05
CA VAL A 139 13.66 19.89 0.32
C VAL A 139 12.92 21.22 0.35
N SER A 140 13.61 22.34 0.60
CA SER A 140 12.99 23.68 0.59
C SER A 140 12.44 24.12 -0.77
N ARG A 141 12.84 23.44 -1.84
CA ARG A 141 12.39 23.72 -3.23
C ARG A 141 11.11 22.96 -3.59
N CYS A 142 10.61 22.11 -2.70
CA CYS A 142 9.47 21.25 -2.94
C CYS A 142 8.33 21.57 -1.95
N GLY A 143 7.08 21.43 -2.41
CA GLY A 143 5.92 21.47 -1.53
C GLY A 143 5.87 20.22 -0.66
N MET A 144 5.95 20.38 0.66
CA MET A 144 5.88 19.27 1.60
C MET A 144 4.44 19.01 2.04
N VAL A 145 3.98 17.77 1.90
CA VAL A 145 2.70 17.30 2.43
C VAL A 145 2.99 16.18 3.41
N TYR A 146 2.79 16.45 4.69
CA TYR A 146 2.96 15.45 5.76
C TYR A 146 1.65 14.70 5.96
N LEU A 147 1.70 13.37 5.81
CA LEU A 147 0.57 12.50 6.11
C LEU A 147 0.86 11.73 7.40
N GLU A 148 0.19 12.12 8.47
CA GLU A 148 0.32 11.39 9.73
C GLU A 148 -0.45 10.06 9.66
N PRO A 149 0.17 8.92 10.05
CA PRO A 149 -0.50 7.62 10.09
C PRO A 149 -1.74 7.59 10.99
N VAL A 150 -1.84 8.50 11.97
CA VAL A 150 -2.99 8.59 12.88
C VAL A 150 -4.28 8.92 12.12
N HIS A 151 -4.19 9.71 11.04
CA HIS A 151 -5.34 10.07 10.21
C HIS A 151 -5.71 8.95 9.23
N LEU A 152 -4.71 8.19 8.77
CA LEU A 152 -4.86 7.08 7.84
C LEU A 152 -4.68 5.73 8.57
N GLY A 153 -5.47 5.54 9.63
CA GLY A 153 -5.42 4.33 10.45
C GLY A 153 -5.88 3.06 9.71
N TRP A 154 -6.04 1.96 10.44
CA TRP A 154 -6.47 0.68 9.88
C TRP A 154 -7.97 0.59 9.57
N LYS A 155 -8.81 1.47 10.13
CA LYS A 155 -10.28 1.43 9.96
C LYS A 155 -10.73 1.66 8.50
N PRO A 156 -10.21 2.65 7.75
CA PRO A 156 -10.52 2.80 6.32
C PRO A 156 -10.18 1.57 5.48
N LEU A 157 -9.12 0.83 5.84
CA LEU A 157 -8.76 -0.43 5.17
C LEU A 157 -9.87 -1.47 5.31
N VAL A 158 -10.41 -1.64 6.52
CA VAL A 158 -11.52 -2.57 6.79
C VAL A 158 -12.80 -2.11 6.07
N GLN A 159 -13.06 -0.80 6.02
CA GLN A 159 -14.21 -0.25 5.30
C GLN A 159 -14.15 -0.56 3.79
N SER A 160 -13.02 -0.27 3.14
CA SER A 160 -12.82 -0.55 1.71
C SER A 160 -12.83 -2.04 1.40
N TRP A 161 -12.27 -2.87 2.29
CA TRP A 161 -12.36 -4.32 2.18
C TRP A 161 -13.81 -4.80 2.23
N ALA A 162 -14.60 -4.32 3.19
CA ALA A 162 -16.00 -4.71 3.34
C ALA A 162 -16.84 -4.31 2.13
N GLU A 163 -16.64 -3.12 1.55
CA GLU A 163 -17.36 -2.69 0.34
C GLU A 163 -17.08 -3.61 -0.86
N ASN A 164 -15.84 -4.06 -1.02
CA ASN A 164 -15.48 -5.00 -2.07
C ASN A 164 -15.97 -6.41 -1.77
N PHE A 165 -15.95 -6.83 -0.50
CA PHE A 165 -16.44 -8.11 -0.05
C PHE A 165 -17.97 -8.23 -0.22
N LYS A 166 -18.72 -7.14 0.03
CA LYS A 166 -20.17 -7.03 -0.14
C LYS A 166 -20.64 -7.37 -1.56
N LYS A 167 -19.80 -7.09 -2.58
CA LYS A 167 -20.10 -7.44 -3.98
C LYS A 167 -20.22 -8.96 -4.20
N LYS A 168 -19.52 -9.77 -3.40
CA LYS A 168 -19.48 -11.23 -3.51
C LYS A 168 -20.34 -11.93 -2.47
N TYR A 169 -20.39 -11.37 -1.26
CA TYR A 169 -21.03 -11.96 -0.08
C TYR A 169 -21.82 -10.89 0.71
N PRO A 170 -22.93 -10.37 0.15
CA PRO A 170 -23.70 -9.28 0.75
C PRO A 170 -24.26 -9.63 2.13
N SER A 171 -24.71 -10.88 2.32
CA SER A 171 -25.28 -11.37 3.58
C SER A 171 -24.28 -11.43 4.76
N HIS A 172 -22.97 -11.48 4.46
CA HIS A 172 -21.92 -11.69 5.48
C HIS A 172 -21.07 -10.43 5.74
N SER A 173 -20.98 -9.53 4.76
CA SER A 173 -20.08 -8.38 4.77
C SER A 173 -20.20 -7.49 6.02
N ASP A 174 -21.42 -7.04 6.33
CA ASP A 174 -21.63 -6.08 7.43
C ASP A 174 -21.35 -6.72 8.81
N THR A 175 -21.65 -8.01 8.94
CA THR A 175 -21.37 -8.79 10.16
C THR A 175 -19.87 -8.97 10.37
N LEU A 176 -19.14 -9.42 9.34
CA LEU A 176 -17.69 -9.61 9.41
C LEU A 176 -16.95 -8.29 9.63
N LYS A 177 -17.36 -7.21 8.95
CA LYS A 177 -16.81 -5.87 9.16
C LYS A 177 -16.89 -5.47 10.63
N LYS A 178 -18.05 -5.66 11.27
CA LYS A 178 -18.24 -5.35 12.69
C LYS A 178 -17.31 -6.17 13.57
N TRP A 179 -17.24 -7.47 13.37
CA TRP A 179 -16.35 -8.35 14.16
C TRP A 179 -14.88 -8.00 14.01
N VAL A 180 -14.42 -7.72 12.79
CA VAL A 180 -13.04 -7.31 12.55
C VAL A 180 -12.73 -6.00 13.28
N ILE A 181 -13.61 -5.01 13.21
CA ILE A 181 -13.42 -3.73 13.91
C ILE A 181 -13.40 -3.93 15.42
N ASP A 182 -14.42 -4.59 15.99
CA ASP A 182 -14.56 -4.80 17.44
C ASP A 182 -13.37 -5.61 18.00
N LEU A 183 -12.85 -6.56 17.23
CA LEU A 183 -11.69 -7.37 17.61
C LEU A 183 -10.40 -6.55 17.55
N CYS A 184 -10.16 -5.83 16.46
CA CYS A 184 -8.95 -5.01 16.29
C CYS A 184 -8.91 -3.83 17.27
N ASP A 185 -10.04 -3.20 17.58
CA ASP A 185 -10.13 -2.11 18.58
C ASP A 185 -9.70 -2.59 19.98
N LYS A 186 -9.86 -3.88 20.30
CA LYS A 186 -9.42 -4.47 21.58
C LYS A 186 -8.02 -5.07 21.51
N ALA A 187 -7.72 -5.79 20.44
CA ALA A 187 -6.49 -6.58 20.32
C ALA A 187 -5.25 -5.72 20.04
N LEU A 188 -5.38 -4.66 19.24
CA LEU A 188 -4.22 -3.82 18.89
C LEU A 188 -3.67 -3.05 20.11
N PRO A 189 -4.49 -2.37 20.95
CA PRO A 189 -3.98 -1.75 22.17
C PRO A 189 -3.28 -2.74 23.10
N PHE A 190 -3.91 -3.89 23.36
CA PHE A 190 -3.32 -4.93 24.20
C PHE A 190 -1.99 -5.46 23.63
N LEU A 191 -1.90 -5.63 22.30
CA LEU A 191 -0.65 -6.03 21.65
C LEU A 191 0.47 -5.00 21.87
N ARG A 192 0.14 -3.71 21.81
CA ARG A 192 1.13 -2.63 21.97
C ARG A 192 1.55 -2.39 23.41
N GLU A 193 0.65 -2.62 24.37
CA GLU A 193 0.90 -2.35 25.80
C GLU A 193 1.50 -3.57 26.53
N GLU A 194 0.97 -4.77 26.28
CA GLU A 194 1.23 -5.96 27.12
C GLU A 194 2.11 -7.02 26.44
N CYS A 195 2.28 -6.91 25.11
CA CYS A 195 3.01 -7.89 24.31
C CYS A 195 4.34 -7.34 23.78
N LYS A 196 5.28 -8.25 23.53
CA LYS A 196 6.56 -7.98 22.87
C LYS A 196 6.58 -8.70 21.54
N GLU A 197 6.99 -7.98 20.51
CA GLU A 197 7.22 -8.55 19.18
C GLU A 197 8.57 -9.26 19.13
N ALA A 198 8.71 -10.17 18.18
CA ALA A 198 9.97 -10.86 17.94
C ALA A 198 11.07 -9.83 17.60
N PRO A 199 12.31 -10.03 18.13
CA PRO A 199 13.39 -9.08 17.92
C PRO A 199 13.69 -8.92 16.43
N GLY A 200 13.76 -7.65 15.97
CA GLY A 200 14.02 -7.32 14.57
C GLY A 200 12.81 -7.37 13.63
N ILE A 201 11.60 -7.66 14.13
CA ILE A 201 10.37 -7.75 13.32
C ILE A 201 9.30 -6.76 13.84
N PRO A 202 9.54 -5.44 13.76
CA PRO A 202 8.53 -4.47 14.16
C PRO A 202 7.31 -4.56 13.23
N SER A 203 6.11 -4.55 13.80
CA SER A 203 4.88 -4.50 13.01
C SER A 203 4.21 -3.13 13.03
N VAL A 204 3.35 -2.90 12.05
CA VAL A 204 2.48 -1.72 11.97
C VAL A 204 1.04 -2.23 11.99
N ASP A 205 0.17 -1.58 12.76
CA ASP A 205 -1.23 -2.01 12.94
C ASP A 205 -1.96 -2.21 11.60
N THR A 206 -1.79 -1.28 10.67
CA THR A 206 -2.37 -1.38 9.33
C THR A 206 -1.93 -2.64 8.59
N ASN A 207 -0.67 -3.07 8.76
CA ASN A 207 -0.15 -4.30 8.13
C ASN A 207 -0.66 -5.55 8.83
N LEU A 208 -0.79 -5.54 10.16
CA LEU A 208 -1.40 -6.64 10.91
C LEU A 208 -2.85 -6.84 10.48
N VAL A 209 -3.63 -5.76 10.40
CA VAL A 209 -5.03 -5.79 9.95
C VAL A 209 -5.11 -6.17 8.47
N ALA A 210 -4.20 -5.71 7.61
CA ALA A 210 -4.14 -6.15 6.21
C ALA A 210 -3.93 -7.66 6.09
N SER A 211 -3.00 -8.22 6.87
CA SER A 211 -2.75 -9.66 6.92
C SER A 211 -3.97 -10.43 7.44
N PHE A 212 -4.64 -9.90 8.47
CA PHE A 212 -5.89 -10.47 8.99
C PHE A 212 -6.96 -10.55 7.89
N LEU A 213 -7.25 -9.43 7.24
CA LEU A 213 -8.26 -9.34 6.17
C LEU A 213 -7.92 -10.25 4.99
N LYS A 214 -6.65 -10.30 4.59
CA LYS A 214 -6.19 -11.12 3.47
C LYS A 214 -6.38 -12.60 3.78
N MET A 215 -5.97 -13.05 4.95
CA MET A 215 -6.14 -14.44 5.39
C MET A 215 -7.62 -14.81 5.51
N LEU A 216 -8.43 -13.94 6.11
CA LEU A 216 -9.89 -14.14 6.20
C LEU A 216 -10.53 -14.29 4.82
N THR A 217 -10.13 -13.46 3.86
CA THR A 217 -10.63 -13.53 2.48
C THR A 217 -10.18 -14.81 1.77
N THR A 218 -8.98 -15.32 2.07
CA THR A 218 -8.50 -16.59 1.51
C THR A 218 -9.34 -17.78 1.99
N PHE A 219 -9.69 -17.80 3.28
CA PHE A 219 -10.55 -18.85 3.83
C PHE A 219 -11.99 -18.74 3.35
N ILE A 220 -12.53 -17.53 3.22
CA ILE A 220 -13.88 -17.31 2.68
C ILE A 220 -13.84 -17.41 1.16
N SER A 221 -13.89 -18.66 0.67
CA SER A 221 -13.91 -18.98 -0.75
C SER A 221 -14.94 -20.07 -1.07
N PRO A 222 -15.40 -20.18 -2.33
CA PRO A 222 -16.31 -21.26 -2.75
C PRO A 222 -15.75 -22.66 -2.50
N GLN A 223 -14.42 -22.81 -2.57
CA GLN A 223 -13.74 -24.09 -2.34
C GLN A 223 -13.81 -24.52 -0.86
N HIS A 224 -14.00 -23.58 0.06
CA HIS A 224 -14.07 -23.82 1.50
C HIS A 224 -15.53 -23.76 2.03
N GLY A 225 -16.51 -23.89 1.15
CA GLY A 225 -17.93 -23.95 1.50
C GLY A 225 -18.67 -22.61 1.54
N PHE A 226 -18.08 -21.51 1.04
CA PHE A 226 -18.73 -20.19 0.93
C PHE A 226 -19.24 -19.91 -0.49
N LYS A 227 -20.53 -20.15 -0.75
CA LYS A 227 -21.11 -19.95 -2.08
C LYS A 227 -21.19 -18.45 -2.43
N LEU A 228 -20.82 -18.07 -3.65
CA LEU A 228 -21.01 -16.70 -4.14
C LEU A 228 -22.51 -16.40 -4.26
N GLU A 229 -22.94 -15.26 -3.74
CA GLU A 229 -24.33 -14.80 -3.88
C GLU A 229 -24.44 -13.88 -5.11
N GLU A 230 -24.15 -14.41 -6.30
CA GLU A 230 -24.43 -13.68 -7.54
C GLU A 230 -25.87 -13.96 -7.99
N GLY A 231 -26.74 -12.95 -7.89
CA GLY A 231 -28.04 -12.89 -8.60
C GLY A 231 -29.08 -13.97 -8.25
N ARG A 232 -29.03 -14.58 -7.06
CA ARG A 232 -29.90 -15.73 -6.76
C ARG A 232 -31.26 -15.31 -6.17
N GLU A 233 -32.29 -15.35 -7.01
CA GLU A 233 -33.72 -15.50 -6.63
C GLU A 233 -34.04 -16.89 -6.03
N GLY A 234 -33.04 -17.61 -5.54
CA GLY A 234 -33.20 -18.94 -4.95
C GLY A 234 -32.99 -18.87 -3.44
N LYS A 235 -34.05 -19.16 -2.68
CA LYS A 235 -34.03 -19.24 -1.21
C LYS A 235 -32.91 -20.19 -0.75
N ALA A 236 -31.79 -19.64 -0.27
CA ALA A 236 -30.82 -20.42 0.48
C ALA A 236 -31.56 -21.10 1.65
N THR A 237 -31.34 -22.41 1.84
CA THR A 237 -32.00 -23.10 2.94
C THR A 237 -31.49 -22.52 4.26
N GLN A 238 -32.37 -22.40 5.27
CA GLN A 238 -32.02 -21.84 6.58
C GLN A 238 -30.83 -22.58 7.23
N ALA A 239 -30.62 -23.85 6.89
CA ALA A 239 -29.49 -24.66 7.32
C ALA A 239 -28.16 -24.28 6.65
N GLU A 240 -28.14 -24.02 5.33
CA GLU A 240 -26.93 -23.58 4.60
C GLU A 240 -26.43 -22.23 5.14
N ASN A 241 -27.35 -21.28 5.34
CA ASN A 241 -27.04 -19.98 5.94
C ASN A 241 -26.51 -20.09 7.38
N LYS A 242 -26.90 -21.13 8.13
CA LYS A 242 -26.37 -21.37 9.48
C LYS A 242 -24.94 -21.92 9.42
N HIS A 243 -24.66 -22.83 8.49
CA HIS A 243 -23.33 -23.41 8.32
C HIS A 243 -22.30 -22.37 7.86
N GLU A 244 -22.63 -21.54 6.86
CA GLU A 244 -21.74 -20.47 6.39
C GLU A 244 -21.44 -19.46 7.50
N LYS A 245 -22.43 -19.10 8.34
CA LYS A 245 -22.21 -18.23 9.50
C LYS A 245 -21.27 -18.84 10.53
N VAL A 246 -21.36 -20.15 10.80
CA VAL A 246 -20.42 -20.85 11.70
C VAL A 246 -19.00 -20.82 11.12
N LEU A 247 -18.84 -21.14 9.83
CA LEU A 247 -17.54 -21.10 9.17
C LEU A 247 -16.93 -19.69 9.16
N ALA A 248 -17.73 -18.65 8.89
CA ALA A 248 -17.27 -17.26 8.95
C ALA A 248 -16.67 -16.92 10.31
N ARG A 249 -17.31 -17.36 11.39
CA ARG A 249 -16.82 -17.12 12.76
C ARG A 249 -15.50 -17.82 13.03
N ILE A 250 -15.41 -19.10 12.67
CA ILE A 250 -14.19 -19.91 12.87
C ILE A 250 -13.03 -19.35 12.03
N TYR A 251 -13.27 -19.03 10.76
CA TYR A 251 -12.25 -18.44 9.89
C TYR A 251 -11.83 -17.06 10.35
N CYS A 252 -12.75 -16.24 10.87
CA CYS A 252 -12.43 -14.95 11.48
C CYS A 252 -11.52 -15.13 12.69
N ALA A 253 -11.87 -16.03 13.61
CA ALA A 253 -11.07 -16.32 14.80
C ALA A 253 -9.68 -16.85 14.44
N PHE A 254 -9.61 -17.85 13.55
CA PHE A 254 -8.36 -18.41 13.06
C PHE A 254 -7.49 -17.32 12.42
N SER A 255 -8.09 -16.52 11.54
CA SER A 255 -7.36 -15.48 10.82
C SER A 255 -6.83 -14.42 11.77
N ALA A 256 -7.56 -14.06 12.83
CA ALA A 256 -7.11 -13.09 13.82
C ALA A 256 -5.90 -13.59 14.62
N VAL A 257 -5.94 -14.84 15.10
CA VAL A 257 -4.84 -15.44 15.89
C VAL A 257 -3.57 -15.50 15.04
N TRP A 258 -3.67 -16.00 13.81
CA TRP A 258 -2.53 -16.21 12.91
C TRP A 258 -2.04 -14.96 12.19
N SER A 259 -2.70 -13.81 12.34
CA SER A 259 -2.24 -12.53 11.78
C SER A 259 -1.79 -11.56 12.86
N LEU A 260 -2.66 -11.24 13.82
CA LEU A 260 -2.35 -10.30 14.90
C LEU A 260 -1.29 -10.89 15.84
N GLY A 261 -1.35 -12.20 16.11
CA GLY A 261 -0.41 -12.89 16.98
C GLY A 261 0.88 -13.39 16.32
N ALA A 262 1.00 -13.26 14.99
CA ALA A 262 2.08 -13.91 14.23
C ALA A 262 3.48 -13.42 14.62
N ASN A 263 3.61 -12.10 14.81
CA ASN A 263 4.90 -11.45 15.07
C ASN A 263 5.26 -11.42 16.55
N LEU A 264 4.45 -12.04 17.42
CA LEU A 264 4.70 -12.02 18.86
C LEU A 264 5.84 -12.93 19.25
N HIS A 265 6.68 -12.43 20.16
CA HIS A 265 7.68 -13.22 20.85
C HIS A 265 6.99 -14.32 21.68
N GLU A 266 7.68 -15.45 21.86
CA GLU A 266 7.15 -16.63 22.54
C GLU A 266 6.56 -16.31 23.93
N ALA A 267 7.26 -15.49 24.71
CA ALA A 267 6.82 -15.03 26.03
C ALA A 267 5.49 -14.25 26.03
N SER A 268 5.10 -13.63 24.91
CA SER A 268 3.87 -12.85 24.78
C SER A 268 2.73 -13.64 24.14
N ARG A 269 3.02 -14.75 23.45
CA ARG A 269 1.99 -15.58 22.80
C ARG A 269 0.95 -16.11 23.79
N LYS A 270 1.39 -16.59 24.96
CA LYS A 270 0.47 -17.10 25.99
C LYS A 270 -0.46 -16.01 26.52
N LYS A 271 0.10 -14.83 26.84
CA LYS A 271 -0.68 -13.65 27.28
C LYS A 271 -1.71 -13.24 26.24
N PHE A 272 -1.29 -13.18 24.97
CA PHE A 272 -2.16 -12.82 23.87
C PHE A 272 -3.27 -13.85 23.62
N GLN A 273 -2.95 -15.14 23.71
CA GLN A 273 -3.92 -16.22 23.64
C GLN A 273 -4.97 -16.10 24.75
N ASP A 274 -4.54 -15.89 26.00
CA ASP A 274 -5.43 -15.77 27.14
C ASP A 274 -6.33 -14.53 27.02
N PHE A 275 -5.79 -13.41 26.55
CA PHE A 275 -6.56 -12.21 26.24
C PHE A 275 -7.58 -12.43 25.12
N LEU A 276 -7.17 -13.03 24.00
CA LEU A 276 -8.03 -13.19 22.81
C LEU A 276 -9.21 -14.14 23.04
N ARG A 277 -9.15 -15.05 24.01
CA ARG A 277 -10.23 -15.99 24.30
C ARG A 277 -11.57 -15.28 24.53
N ALA A 278 -11.61 -14.27 25.39
CA ALA A 278 -12.86 -13.57 25.71
C ALA A 278 -13.44 -12.77 24.52
N PRO A 279 -12.67 -11.91 23.82
CA PRO A 279 -13.12 -11.24 22.59
C PRO A 279 -13.56 -12.20 21.48
N LEU A 280 -12.88 -13.34 21.31
CA LEU A 280 -13.26 -14.33 20.30
C LEU A 280 -14.55 -15.06 20.68
N GLN A 281 -14.73 -15.44 21.95
CA GLN A 281 -15.95 -16.09 22.44
C GLN A 281 -17.21 -15.24 22.27
N MET A 282 -17.09 -13.91 22.35
CA MET A 282 -18.22 -13.00 22.10
C MET A 282 -18.83 -13.18 20.71
N PHE A 283 -18.01 -13.53 19.71
CA PHE A 283 -18.46 -13.64 18.32
C PHE A 283 -18.46 -15.08 17.81
N CYS A 284 -17.62 -15.96 18.36
CA CYS A 284 -17.48 -17.38 18.03
C CYS A 284 -17.56 -18.22 19.32
N PRO A 285 -18.78 -18.59 19.77
CA PRO A 285 -18.99 -19.45 20.95
C PRO A 285 -18.29 -20.81 20.86
N GLU A 286 -17.95 -21.25 19.65
CA GLU A 286 -17.23 -22.50 19.40
C GLU A 286 -15.77 -22.47 19.88
N VAL A 287 -15.19 -21.28 20.10
CA VAL A 287 -13.82 -21.12 20.59
C VAL A 287 -13.78 -21.30 22.12
N GLY A 288 -13.26 -22.44 22.59
CA GLY A 288 -12.96 -22.67 24.02
C GLY A 288 -13.81 -23.73 24.73
N ASP A 289 -14.47 -24.62 23.98
CA ASP A 289 -15.38 -25.62 24.55
C ASP A 289 -14.70 -26.94 24.99
N GLU A 290 -13.40 -27.10 24.74
CA GLU A 290 -12.68 -28.36 25.06
C GLU A 290 -12.37 -28.50 26.55
N ASP A 291 -11.95 -27.42 27.23
CA ASP A 291 -11.62 -27.46 28.66
C ASP A 291 -12.87 -27.69 29.53
N ARG A 292 -14.06 -27.26 29.08
CA ARG A 292 -15.34 -27.50 29.78
C ARG A 292 -15.84 -28.93 29.61
N LYS A 293 -15.66 -29.53 28.44
CA LYS A 293 -16.13 -30.90 28.16
C LYS A 293 -15.29 -31.96 28.85
N GLN A 294 -13.98 -31.73 29.02
CA GLN A 294 -13.13 -32.61 29.83
C GLN A 294 -13.46 -32.53 31.33
N ALA A 295 -13.80 -31.34 31.85
CA ALA A 295 -14.21 -31.18 33.24
C ALA A 295 -15.60 -31.78 33.55
N SER A 296 -16.51 -31.86 32.56
CA SER A 296 -17.85 -32.46 32.75
C SER A 296 -17.92 -33.96 32.42
N ALA A 297 -16.92 -34.52 31.75
CA ALA A 297 -16.85 -35.95 31.43
C ALA A 297 -16.08 -36.78 32.49
N GLY A 298 -15.57 -36.11 33.53
CA GLY A 298 -14.90 -36.71 34.68
C GLY A 298 -15.77 -36.71 35.94
N TYR A 299 -16.98 -37.26 35.86
CA TYR A 299 -17.79 -37.70 37.00
C TYR A 299 -18.68 -38.87 36.59
#